data_AF-A0A2M3ZJY0-F1
#
_entry.id   AF-A0A2M3ZJY0-F1
#
_cell.length_a   1.000
_cell.length_b   1.000
_cell.length_c   1.000
_cell.angle_alpha   90.00
_cell.angle_beta   90.00
_cell.angle_gamma   90.00
#
_symmetry.space_group_name_H-M   'P 1'
#
loop_
_entity.id
_entity.type
_entity.pdbx_description
1 polymer ?
#
loop_
_entity_poly.entity_id
_entity_poly.type
_entity_poly.pdbx_seq_one_letter_code
_entity_poly.pdbx_strand_id
1 'polypeptide(L)'
;VVAARRSLHTTALAAKSQSGRYKISPKGDRPLTYEMANPPHQIAHRKAWNSWNTSSLEGELRPSQTMLEDDFVRRFMAGTWHGMVLSEVIIKRQHNHVRIAAIILRSMPARKMYFLIGYCEELLSYWLQCPVTLELQTTDDRKDVVFKYI
;
A
#
# COMPACT_ATOMS: atom_id res chain seq x y z
N VAL A 1 25.16 43.74 -20.91
CA VAL A 1 24.42 43.40 -19.66
C VAL A 1 22.96 43.21 -20.03
N VAL A 2 22.50 41.96 -20.17
CA VAL A 2 21.09 41.68 -20.49
C VAL A 2 20.30 41.71 -19.19
N ALA A 3 19.47 42.74 -19.02
CA ALA A 3 18.60 42.87 -17.86
C ALA A 3 17.60 41.70 -17.82
N ALA A 4 17.61 40.92 -16.73
CA ALA A 4 16.63 39.89 -16.48
C ALA A 4 15.23 40.52 -16.37
N ARG A 5 14.39 40.35 -17.39
CA ARG A 5 12.98 40.76 -17.35
C ARG A 5 12.25 39.90 -16.32
N ARG A 6 11.90 40.48 -15.17
CA ARG A 6 10.96 39.87 -14.21
C ARG A 6 9.54 39.95 -14.79
N SER A 7 9.07 38.88 -15.42
CA SER A 7 7.67 38.75 -15.84
C SER A 7 6.79 38.38 -14.65
N LEU A 8 5.77 39.20 -14.36
CA LEU A 8 4.73 38.87 -13.39
C LEU A 8 3.78 37.83 -13.98
N HIS A 9 3.67 36.68 -13.34
CA HIS A 9 2.74 35.63 -13.73
C HIS A 9 1.37 35.91 -13.08
N THR A 10 0.42 36.46 -13.85
CA THR A 10 -0.90 36.92 -13.36
C THR A 10 -2.02 35.90 -13.45
N THR A 11 -1.76 34.67 -13.91
CA THR A 11 -2.82 33.65 -13.99
C THR A 11 -3.15 33.08 -12.62
N ALA A 12 -4.44 32.88 -12.32
CA ALA A 12 -4.88 32.22 -11.11
C ALA A 12 -4.19 30.86 -10.93
N LEU A 13 -3.53 30.65 -9.80
CA LEU A 13 -2.97 29.35 -9.44
C LEU A 13 -4.13 28.35 -9.27
N ALA A 14 -4.28 27.45 -10.23
CA ALA A 14 -5.20 26.33 -10.10
C ALA A 14 -4.64 25.36 -9.04
N ALA A 15 -4.89 25.61 -7.76
CA ALA A 15 -4.47 24.79 -6.63
C ALA A 15 -5.26 23.47 -6.56
N LYS A 16 -5.14 22.63 -7.59
CA LYS A 16 -5.80 21.31 -7.64
C LYS A 16 -5.01 20.31 -6.80
N SER A 17 -5.58 19.85 -5.69
CA SER A 17 -4.99 18.77 -4.88
C SER A 17 -4.76 17.50 -5.71
N GLN A 18 -3.50 17.05 -5.79
CA GLN A 18 -3.08 15.85 -6.54
C GLN A 18 -2.81 14.63 -5.63
N SER A 19 -2.69 14.83 -4.32
CA SER A 19 -2.30 13.76 -3.38
C SER A 19 -3.35 12.64 -3.35
N GLY A 20 -2.91 11.40 -3.58
CA GLY A 20 -3.75 10.20 -3.54
C GLY A 20 -4.91 10.20 -4.55
N ARG A 21 -4.79 10.94 -5.66
CA ARG A 21 -5.82 11.01 -6.71
C ARG A 21 -5.26 10.53 -8.04
N TYR A 22 -5.99 9.64 -8.70
CA TYR A 22 -5.70 9.20 -10.05
C TYR A 22 -6.42 10.09 -11.06
N LYS A 23 -5.68 10.58 -12.08
CA LYS A 23 -6.26 11.34 -13.18
C LYS A 23 -7.07 10.42 -14.09
N ILE A 24 -8.24 10.91 -14.49
CA ILE A 24 -9.14 10.28 -15.47
C ILE A 24 -8.35 10.02 -16.74
N SER A 25 -8.46 8.79 -17.27
CA SER A 25 -7.82 8.44 -18.53
C SER A 25 -8.66 8.98 -19.70
N PRO A 26 -8.05 9.44 -20.80
CA PRO A 26 -8.81 9.93 -21.96
C PRO A 26 -9.77 8.88 -22.56
N LYS A 27 -9.47 7.59 -22.37
CA LYS A 27 -10.23 6.46 -22.91
C LYS A 27 -11.18 5.80 -21.89
N GLY A 28 -11.11 6.17 -20.61
CA GLY A 28 -11.87 5.52 -19.54
C GLY A 28 -11.46 4.06 -19.29
N ASP A 29 -10.26 3.65 -19.68
CA ASP A 29 -9.81 2.26 -19.70
C ASP A 29 -8.92 1.87 -18.51
N ARG A 30 -8.59 2.82 -17.62
CA ARG A 30 -7.70 2.56 -16.49
C ARG A 30 -8.45 1.90 -15.34
N PRO A 31 -8.14 0.64 -14.98
CA PRO A 31 -8.75 -0.02 -13.83
C PRO A 31 -8.20 0.53 -12.52
N LEU A 32 -9.09 0.74 -11.54
CA LEU A 32 -8.73 1.08 -10.16
C LEU A 32 -9.30 0.06 -9.18
N THR A 33 -8.49 -0.29 -8.18
CA THR A 33 -8.97 -1.03 -7.01
C THR A 33 -9.77 -0.12 -6.08
N TYR A 34 -10.49 -0.71 -5.13
CA TYR A 34 -11.27 0.05 -4.14
C TYR A 34 -10.41 1.08 -3.38
N GLU A 35 -9.22 0.68 -2.93
CA GLU A 35 -8.29 1.55 -2.20
C GLU A 35 -7.79 2.73 -3.04
N MET A 36 -7.57 2.50 -4.34
CA MET A 36 -7.12 3.53 -5.29
C MET A 36 -8.25 4.48 -5.71
N ALA A 37 -9.49 3.98 -5.74
CA ALA A 37 -10.65 4.73 -6.21
C ALA A 37 -11.12 5.82 -5.23
N ASN A 38 -10.79 5.67 -3.94
CA ASN A 38 -11.22 6.57 -2.88
C ASN A 38 -10.09 7.57 -2.52
N PRO A 39 -10.35 8.89 -2.62
CA PRO A 39 -9.35 9.92 -2.31
C PRO A 39 -9.03 10.01 -0.80
N PRO A 40 -7.92 10.65 -0.41
CA PRO A 40 -7.44 10.64 0.98
C PRO A 40 -8.41 11.21 2.02
N HIS A 41 -9.22 12.20 1.66
CA HIS A 41 -10.22 12.79 2.58
C HIS A 41 -11.39 11.86 2.89
N GLN A 42 -11.48 10.68 2.24
CA GLN A 42 -12.48 9.65 2.54
C GLN A 42 -11.92 8.52 3.41
N ILE A 43 -10.70 8.67 3.94
CA ILE A 43 -10.19 7.81 5.01
C ILE A 43 -11.08 7.98 6.25
N ALA A 44 -11.40 6.87 6.90
CA ALA A 44 -12.38 6.74 7.98
C ALA A 44 -13.87 6.90 7.59
N HIS A 45 -14.18 7.21 6.32
CA HIS A 45 -15.57 7.27 5.83
C HIS A 45 -15.92 6.13 4.87
N ARG A 46 -15.07 5.91 3.86
CA ARG A 46 -15.24 4.84 2.87
C ARG A 46 -14.09 3.85 2.92
N LYS A 47 -12.86 4.34 3.05
CA LYS A 47 -11.67 3.50 3.22
C LYS A 47 -11.15 3.55 4.66
N ALA A 48 -10.56 2.46 5.10
CA ALA A 48 -9.91 2.36 6.40
C ALA A 48 -8.39 2.58 6.29
N TRP A 49 -7.66 2.25 7.36
CA TRP A 49 -6.20 2.28 7.38
C TRP A 49 -5.60 0.95 6.91
N ASN A 50 -4.46 1.04 6.20
CA ASN A 50 -3.71 -0.12 5.70
C ASN A 50 -2.73 -0.67 6.74
N SER A 51 -2.49 0.05 7.84
CA SER A 51 -1.76 -0.44 9.00
C SER A 51 -2.60 -0.19 10.25
N TRP A 52 -2.76 -1.24 11.06
CA TRP A 52 -3.47 -1.21 12.34
C TRP A 52 -2.48 -1.50 13.45
N ASN A 53 -2.26 -0.51 14.32
CA ASN A 53 -1.35 -0.58 15.46
C ASN A 53 -1.75 0.47 16.52
N THR A 54 -1.11 0.42 17.68
CA THR A 54 -1.34 1.38 18.77
C THR A 54 -0.39 2.58 18.73
N SER A 55 0.66 2.55 17.91
CA SER A 55 1.79 3.50 18.01
C SER A 55 1.46 4.98 17.77
N SER A 56 0.35 5.24 17.09
CA SER A 56 -0.14 6.61 16.80
C SER A 56 -1.14 7.12 17.84
N LEU A 57 -1.43 6.36 18.90
CA LEU A 57 -2.27 6.82 20.00
C LEU A 57 -1.52 7.84 20.86
N GLU A 58 -2.29 8.68 21.53
CA GLU A 58 -1.73 9.69 22.44
C GLU A 58 -0.96 9.03 23.58
N GLY A 59 0.27 9.49 23.84
CA GLY A 59 1.14 8.96 24.90
C GLY A 59 2.07 7.81 24.48
N GLU A 60 2.01 7.37 23.23
CA GLU A 60 2.87 6.30 22.72
C GLU A 60 4.24 6.82 22.26
N LEU A 61 5.27 5.97 22.40
CA LEU A 61 6.67 6.38 22.26
C LEU A 61 7.30 5.96 20.92
N ARG A 62 6.64 5.05 20.16
CA ARG A 62 7.26 4.34 19.01
C ARG A 62 6.62 4.54 17.62
N PRO A 63 6.01 5.71 17.27
CA PRO A 63 5.37 5.87 15.96
C PRO A 63 6.37 5.80 14.80
N SER A 64 7.57 6.38 14.96
CA SER A 64 8.58 6.44 13.90
C SER A 64 9.16 5.06 13.55
N GLN A 65 9.46 4.23 14.54
CA GLN A 65 9.99 2.88 14.31
C GLN A 65 8.96 1.98 13.64
N THR A 66 7.71 2.03 14.13
CA THR A 66 6.59 1.27 13.56
C THR A 66 6.36 1.63 12.09
N MET A 67 6.45 2.93 11.75
CA MET A 67 6.35 3.40 10.37
C MET A 67 7.47 2.84 9.47
N LEU A 68 8.72 2.85 9.95
CA LEU A 68 9.87 2.34 9.17
C LEU A 68 9.77 0.83 8.92
N GLU A 69 9.38 0.09 9.94
CA GLU A 69 9.14 -1.35 9.83
C GLU A 69 8.01 -1.66 8.84
N ASP A 70 6.91 -0.90 8.89
CA ASP A 70 5.78 -1.08 7.97
C ASP A 70 6.16 -0.74 6.52
N ASP A 71 6.93 0.32 6.27
CA ASP A 71 7.44 0.66 4.93
C ASP A 71 8.40 -0.42 4.40
N PHE A 72 9.27 -0.94 5.26
CA PHE A 72 10.15 -2.06 4.93
C PHE A 72 9.33 -3.30 4.53
N VAL A 73 8.36 -3.71 5.34
CA VAL A 73 7.48 -4.86 5.04
C VAL A 73 6.77 -4.69 3.71
N ARG A 74 6.24 -3.49 3.41
CA ARG A 74 5.57 -3.23 2.12
C ARG A 74 6.52 -3.38 0.93
N ARG A 75 7.73 -2.83 1.02
CA ARG A 75 8.75 -2.97 -0.04
C ARG A 75 9.23 -4.40 -0.19
N PHE A 76 9.46 -5.09 0.92
CA PHE A 76 9.85 -6.49 0.95
C PHE A 76 8.79 -7.39 0.29
N MET A 77 7.52 -7.17 0.62
CA MET A 77 6.40 -7.90 0.00
C MET A 77 6.29 -7.60 -1.49
N ALA A 78 6.39 -6.33 -1.91
CA ALA A 78 6.36 -5.95 -3.31
C ALA A 78 7.54 -6.52 -4.12
N GLY A 79 8.72 -6.65 -3.50
CA GLY A 79 9.90 -7.25 -4.11
C GLY A 79 9.82 -8.78 -4.20
N THR A 80 9.41 -9.43 -3.11
CA THR A 80 9.35 -10.91 -3.04
C THR A 80 8.19 -11.46 -3.87
N TRP A 81 7.01 -10.84 -3.79
CA TRP A 81 5.81 -11.22 -4.54
C TRP A 81 5.66 -10.37 -5.80
N HIS A 82 6.71 -10.39 -6.63
CA HIS A 82 6.85 -9.48 -7.77
C HIS A 82 5.69 -9.58 -8.78
N GLY A 83 4.95 -8.49 -8.95
CA GLY A 83 3.84 -8.41 -9.91
C GLY A 83 2.61 -9.28 -9.56
N MET A 84 2.59 -9.89 -8.38
CA MET A 84 1.50 -10.75 -7.93
C MET A 84 0.59 -10.08 -6.92
N VAL A 85 1.09 -9.11 -6.15
CA VAL A 85 0.29 -8.34 -5.19
C VAL A 85 -0.68 -7.43 -5.95
N LEU A 86 -1.99 -7.66 -5.78
CA LEU A 86 -3.04 -6.95 -6.54
C LEU A 86 -3.56 -5.70 -5.84
N SER A 87 -3.63 -5.73 -4.51
CA SER A 87 -4.06 -4.62 -3.66
C SER A 87 -2.95 -4.19 -2.73
N GLU A 88 -3.11 -3.07 -2.03
CA GLU A 88 -2.16 -2.68 -0.99
C GLU A 88 -2.08 -3.73 0.13
N VAL A 89 -0.86 -3.94 0.65
CA VAL A 89 -0.61 -4.86 1.76
C VAL A 89 -1.20 -4.27 3.04
N ILE A 90 -1.95 -5.09 3.78
CA ILE A 90 -2.56 -4.72 5.05
C ILE A 90 -1.71 -5.30 6.18
N ILE A 91 -1.28 -4.45 7.11
CA ILE A 91 -0.47 -4.86 8.25
C ILE A 91 -1.32 -4.72 9.52
N LYS A 92 -1.41 -5.79 10.31
CA LYS A 92 -2.14 -5.79 11.58
C LYS A 92 -1.16 -6.17 12.68
N ARG A 93 -0.94 -5.27 13.63
CA ARG A 93 -0.09 -5.51 14.79
C ARG A 93 -0.98 -5.75 16.01
N GLN A 94 -0.96 -6.97 16.52
CA GLN A 94 -1.69 -7.38 17.71
C GLN A 94 -0.67 -7.77 18.77
N HIS A 95 -0.40 -6.85 19.71
CA HIS A 95 0.69 -7.02 20.67
C HIS A 95 2.02 -7.31 19.94
N ASN A 96 2.74 -8.37 20.34
CA ASN A 96 3.99 -8.79 19.71
C ASN A 96 3.80 -9.51 18.36
N HIS A 97 2.57 -9.79 17.94
CA HIS A 97 2.30 -10.57 16.75
C HIS A 97 1.98 -9.68 15.55
N VAL A 98 2.69 -9.89 14.43
CA VAL A 98 2.49 -9.12 13.19
C VAL A 98 1.82 -10.00 12.15
N ARG A 99 0.60 -9.64 11.75
CA ARG A 99 -0.15 -10.32 10.68
C ARG A 99 -0.10 -9.48 9.42
N ILE A 100 0.43 -10.05 8.35
CA ILE A 100 0.54 -9.39 7.05
C ILE A 100 -0.49 -10.02 6.13
N ALA A 101 -1.47 -9.24 5.70
CA ALA A 101 -2.53 -9.68 4.81
C ALA A 101 -2.35 -9.08 3.41
N ALA A 102 -2.50 -9.91 2.38
CA ALA A 102 -2.42 -9.46 0.99
C ALA A 102 -3.31 -10.29 0.06
N ILE A 103 -3.82 -9.64 -1.00
CA ILE A 103 -4.52 -10.30 -2.11
C ILE A 103 -3.51 -10.53 -3.24
N ILE A 104 -3.38 -11.78 -3.66
CA ILE A 104 -2.32 -12.24 -4.55
C ILE A 104 -2.91 -12.95 -5.77
N LEU A 105 -2.34 -12.66 -6.94
CA LEU A 105 -2.64 -13.34 -8.19
C LEU A 105 -2.09 -14.76 -8.19
N ARG A 106 -2.88 -15.74 -8.62
CA ARG A 106 -2.47 -17.14 -8.79
C ARG A 106 -1.62 -17.33 -10.06
N SER A 107 -0.45 -16.67 -10.11
CA SER A 107 0.47 -16.73 -11.25
C SER A 107 1.47 -17.88 -11.19
N MET A 108 1.60 -18.55 -10.04
CA MET A 108 2.63 -19.57 -9.81
C MET A 108 2.05 -20.82 -9.12
N PRO A 109 2.71 -21.99 -9.24
CA PRO A 109 2.25 -23.22 -8.59
C PRO A 109 2.21 -23.10 -7.07
N ALA A 110 1.21 -23.71 -6.44
CA ALA A 110 0.98 -23.65 -4.99
C ALA A 110 2.23 -24.01 -4.16
N ARG A 111 3.01 -25.01 -4.58
CA ARG A 111 4.25 -25.42 -3.89
C ARG A 111 5.23 -24.26 -3.70
N LYS A 112 5.42 -23.45 -4.74
CA LYS A 112 6.33 -22.30 -4.66
C LYS A 112 5.72 -21.18 -3.81
N MET A 113 4.39 -21.04 -3.80
CA MET A 113 3.70 -20.06 -2.94
C MET A 113 3.91 -20.41 -1.47
N TYR A 114 3.69 -21.67 -1.09
CA TYR A 114 3.96 -22.14 0.28
C TYR A 114 5.42 -21.98 0.68
N PHE A 115 6.37 -22.21 -0.24
CA PHE A 115 7.78 -21.91 0.00
C PHE A 115 8.02 -20.42 0.30
N LEU A 116 7.45 -19.51 -0.50
CA LEU A 116 7.59 -18.07 -0.28
C LEU A 116 6.91 -17.61 1.01
N ILE A 117 5.78 -18.22 1.38
CA ILE A 117 5.12 -17.95 2.67
C ILE A 117 6.09 -18.25 3.80
N GLY A 118 6.63 -19.48 3.88
CA GLY A 118 7.57 -19.85 4.94
C GLY A 118 8.86 -19.02 4.92
N TYR A 119 9.40 -18.73 3.73
CA TYR A 119 10.57 -17.85 3.59
C TYR A 119 10.30 -16.45 4.17
N CYS A 120 9.16 -15.85 3.84
CA CYS A 120 8.82 -14.52 4.34
C CYS A 120 8.52 -14.52 5.84
N GLU A 121 7.80 -15.51 6.37
CA GLU A 121 7.49 -15.62 7.79
C GLU A 121 8.77 -15.75 8.62
N GLU A 122 9.67 -16.67 8.25
CA GLU A 122 10.93 -16.87 8.97
C GLU A 122 11.83 -15.63 8.87
N LEU A 123 12.08 -15.09 7.68
CA LEU A 123 12.98 -13.96 7.50
C LEU A 123 12.48 -12.71 8.23
N LEU A 124 11.18 -12.41 8.12
CA LEU A 124 10.60 -11.27 8.83
C LEU A 124 10.57 -11.50 10.34
N SER A 125 10.36 -12.73 10.79
CA SER A 125 10.42 -13.07 12.21
C SER A 125 11.81 -12.84 12.80
N TYR A 126 12.87 -13.23 12.09
CA TYR A 126 14.26 -12.95 12.51
C TYR A 126 14.61 -11.46 12.42
N TRP A 127 14.09 -10.72 11.45
CA TRP A 127 14.40 -9.29 11.32
C TRP A 127 13.66 -8.43 12.36
N LEU A 128 12.36 -8.65 12.55
CA LEU A 128 11.52 -7.91 13.50
C LEU A 128 11.65 -8.42 14.95
N GLN A 129 12.28 -9.58 15.15
CA GLN A 129 12.39 -10.27 16.45
C GLN A 129 11.01 -10.57 17.08
N CYS A 130 10.02 -10.87 16.24
CA CYS A 130 8.65 -11.13 16.66
C CYS A 130 7.96 -12.14 15.74
N PRO A 131 6.95 -12.88 16.21
CA PRO A 131 6.23 -13.84 15.36
C PRO A 131 5.44 -13.11 14.27
N VAL A 132 5.65 -13.55 13.02
CA VAL A 132 4.99 -13.02 11.82
C VAL A 132 4.12 -14.11 11.18
N THR A 133 2.91 -13.76 10.79
CA THR A 133 2.02 -14.65 10.03
C THR A 133 1.54 -13.98 8.75
N LEU A 134 1.62 -14.70 7.63
CA LEU A 134 1.14 -14.24 6.33
C LEU A 134 -0.26 -14.77 6.03
N GLU A 135 -1.20 -13.85 5.85
CA GLU A 135 -2.59 -14.10 5.48
C GLU A 135 -2.79 -13.80 4.00
N LEU A 136 -2.58 -14.79 3.15
CA LEU A 136 -2.68 -14.60 1.69
C LEU A 136 -4.02 -15.08 1.17
N GLN A 137 -4.73 -14.20 0.46
CA GLN A 137 -5.92 -14.56 -0.29
C GLN A 137 -5.58 -14.61 -1.77
N THR A 138 -5.85 -15.75 -2.42
CA THR A 138 -5.55 -15.91 -3.86
C THR A 138 -6.74 -15.57 -4.73
N THR A 139 -6.46 -14.93 -5.85
CA THR A 139 -7.43 -14.58 -6.90
C THR A 139 -6.91 -15.06 -8.25
N ASP A 140 -7.80 -15.53 -9.13
CA ASP A 140 -7.41 -16.06 -10.44
C ASP A 140 -7.11 -14.93 -11.43
N ASP A 141 -7.94 -13.88 -11.47
CA ASP A 141 -7.78 -12.77 -12.39
C ASP A 141 -7.58 -11.42 -11.70
N ARG A 142 -6.80 -10.54 -12.35
CA ARG A 142 -6.62 -9.15 -11.88
C ARG A 142 -7.93 -8.36 -11.88
N LYS A 143 -8.87 -8.76 -12.73
CA LYS A 143 -10.16 -8.08 -12.94
C LYS A 143 -11.06 -8.18 -11.70
N ASP A 144 -10.92 -9.23 -10.90
CA ASP A 144 -11.77 -9.47 -9.74
C ASP A 144 -11.55 -8.45 -8.62
N VAL A 145 -10.39 -7.77 -8.60
CA VAL A 145 -10.05 -6.72 -7.63
C VAL A 145 -10.38 -5.32 -8.16
N VAL A 146 -10.82 -5.20 -9.41
CA VAL A 146 -11.16 -3.92 -10.03
C VAL A 146 -12.51 -3.44 -9.51
N PHE A 147 -12.53 -2.23 -8.96
CA PHE A 147 -13.74 -1.59 -8.45
C PHE A 147 -14.40 -0.68 -9.49
N LYS A 148 -13.61 0.13 -10.21
CA LYS A 148 -14.12 1.03 -11.25
C LYS A 148 -13.05 1.31 -12.31
N TYR A 149 -13.50 1.74 -13.48
CA TYR A 149 -12.65 2.26 -14.54
C TYR A 149 -12.75 3.79 -14.57
N ILE A 150 -11.63 4.47 -14.84
CA ILE A 150 -11.54 5.93 -14.95
C ILE A 150 -10.79 6.38 -16.19
#